data_AF-A0A2T4LJL1-F1
#
_entry.id   AF-A0A2T4LJL1-F1
#
_cell.length_a   1.000
_cell.length_b   1.000
_cell.length_c   1.000
_cell.angle_alpha   90.00
_cell.angle_beta   90.00
_cell.angle_gamma   90.00
#
_symmetry.space_group_name_H-M   'P 1'
#
loop_
_entity.id
_entity.type
_entity.pdbx_description
1 polymer ?
#
loop_
_entity_poly.entity_id
_entity_poly.type
_entity_poly.pdbx_seq_one_letter_code
_entity_poly.pdbx_strand_id
1 'polypeptide(L)'
;GQDQDYDEYLSQDYLLGKLNELNMNTSMGSDFNTNNIDNTSTTHFVVVDKQGKMTSTTNTLSSFFGSGKYMKQGFYMNNSLSNFSNNPNSPNFHGKHKIPRSYTAPSIVVGSDYYMGIGTPGGNKIP
;
A
#
# COMPACT_ATOMS: atom_id res chain seq x y z
N GLY A 1 6.96 1.47 14.26
CA GLY A 1 5.49 1.38 14.39
C GLY A 1 5.23 0.45 15.55
N GLN A 2 4.07 0.52 16.18
CA GLN A 2 3.61 -0.67 16.89
C GLN A 2 3.11 -1.60 15.81
N ASP A 3 3.89 -2.64 15.52
CA ASP A 3 3.45 -3.68 14.60
C ASP A 3 2.21 -4.31 15.25
N GLN A 4 1.08 -4.26 14.53
CA GLN A 4 -0.13 -4.88 15.03
C GLN A 4 0.05 -6.39 14.99
N ASP A 5 -0.55 -7.10 15.94
CA ASP A 5 -0.67 -8.55 15.84
C ASP A 5 -1.58 -8.86 14.63
N TYR A 6 -0.97 -9.35 13.56
CA TYR A 6 -1.69 -9.66 12.33
C TYR A 6 -2.27 -11.08 12.34
N ASP A 7 -1.90 -11.92 13.30
CA ASP A 7 -2.30 -13.33 13.34
C ASP A 7 -3.82 -13.45 13.56
N GLU A 8 -4.41 -12.52 14.31
CA GLU A 8 -5.87 -12.42 14.45
C GLU A 8 -6.56 -12.23 13.08
N TYR A 9 -6.08 -11.28 12.27
CA TYR A 9 -6.66 -10.96 10.96
C TYR A 9 -6.44 -12.04 9.90
N LEU A 10 -5.44 -12.90 10.11
CA LEU A 10 -5.14 -14.04 9.24
C LEU A 10 -5.76 -15.35 9.73
N SER A 11 -6.40 -15.35 10.90
CA SER A 11 -7.02 -16.54 11.48
C SER A 11 -8.21 -17.02 10.66
N GLN A 12 -8.40 -18.34 10.61
CA GLN A 12 -9.52 -18.95 9.90
C GLN A 12 -10.86 -18.47 10.46
N ASP A 13 -10.97 -18.32 11.78
CA ASP A 13 -12.19 -17.86 12.45
C ASP A 13 -12.56 -16.43 12.03
N TYR A 14 -11.58 -15.52 12.00
CA TYR A 14 -11.80 -14.14 11.56
C TYR A 14 -12.25 -14.08 10.10
N LEU A 15 -11.58 -14.83 9.21
CA LEU A 15 -11.91 -14.89 7.78
C LEU A 15 -13.30 -15.49 7.53
N LEU A 16 -13.66 -16.57 8.23
CA LEU A 16 -14.98 -17.19 8.14
C LEU A 16 -16.07 -16.26 8.68
N GLY A 17 -15.81 -15.54 9.77
CA GLY A 17 -16.70 -14.50 10.29
C GLY A 17 -16.98 -13.42 9.24
N LYS A 18 -15.93 -12.86 8.63
CA LYS A 18 -16.05 -11.84 7.58
C LYS A 18 -16.76 -12.35 6.32
N LEU A 19 -16.52 -13.59 5.92
CA LEU A 19 -17.21 -14.19 4.77
C LEU A 19 -18.72 -14.33 5.02
N ASN A 20 -19.13 -14.66 6.24
CA ASN A 20 -20.55 -14.76 6.61
C ASN A 20 -21.25 -13.39 6.60
N GLU A 21 -20.56 -12.30 6.98
CA GLU A 21 -21.07 -10.93 6.86
C GLU A 21 -21.34 -10.53 5.41
N LEU A 22 -20.47 -10.94 4.46
CA LEU A 22 -20.60 -10.64 3.04
C LEU A 22 -21.81 -11.32 2.37
N ASN A 23 -22.20 -12.50 2.84
CA ASN A 23 -23.28 -13.30 2.26
C ASN A 23 -24.70 -12.82 2.66
N MET A 24 -24.83 -11.73 3.43
CA MET A 24 -26.10 -11.20 3.91
C MET A 24 -26.54 -9.95 3.14
N ASN A 25 -27.21 -10.13 1.98
CA ASN A 25 -28.18 -9.22 1.32
C ASN A 25 -28.00 -7.68 1.46
N THR A 26 -26.79 -7.18 1.55
CA THR A 26 -26.51 -5.74 1.59
C THR A 26 -25.76 -5.40 0.33
N SER A 27 -26.35 -4.53 -0.50
CA SER A 27 -25.57 -3.78 -1.47
C SER A 27 -24.56 -2.96 -0.66
N MET A 28 -23.36 -3.50 -0.46
CA MET A 28 -22.24 -2.74 0.05
C MET A 28 -22.06 -1.56 -0.89
N GLY A 29 -22.44 -0.37 -0.44
CA GLY A 29 -22.10 0.86 -1.12
C GLY A 29 -20.60 0.84 -1.36
N SER A 30 -20.20 1.03 -2.61
CA SER A 30 -18.78 1.16 -2.92
C SER A 30 -18.32 2.49 -2.33
N ASP A 31 -17.63 2.46 -1.19
CA ASP A 31 -16.81 3.58 -0.69
C ASP A 31 -15.58 3.84 -1.58
N PHE A 32 -15.61 3.36 -2.83
CA PHE A 32 -14.72 3.81 -3.89
C PHE A 32 -15.14 5.23 -4.29
N ASN A 33 -14.61 6.21 -3.57
CA ASN A 33 -14.75 7.61 -3.93
C ASN A 33 -13.99 7.88 -5.25
N THR A 34 -14.70 7.75 -6.37
CA THR A 34 -14.19 8.04 -7.72
C THR A 34 -14.14 9.54 -8.02
N ASN A 35 -14.70 10.38 -7.15
CA ASN A 35 -14.81 11.82 -7.35
C ASN A 35 -13.51 12.58 -7.04
N ASN A 36 -12.55 11.92 -6.38
CA ASN A 36 -11.20 12.44 -6.25
C ASN A 36 -10.33 11.82 -7.35
N ILE A 37 -9.96 12.64 -8.33
CA ILE A 37 -8.91 12.29 -9.29
C ILE A 37 -7.62 12.16 -8.49
N ASP A 38 -7.30 10.93 -8.10
CA ASP A 38 -6.06 10.61 -7.42
C ASP A 38 -4.89 10.83 -8.40
N ASN A 39 -4.19 11.94 -8.24
CA ASN A 39 -2.93 12.23 -8.93
C ASN A 39 -1.77 11.37 -8.38
N THR A 40 -2.07 10.14 -8.00
CA THR A 40 -1.09 9.21 -7.44
C THR A 40 -0.18 8.73 -8.55
N SER A 41 1.11 8.70 -8.26
CA SER A 41 2.10 8.17 -9.18
C SER A 41 3.02 7.26 -8.42
N THR A 42 3.20 6.08 -8.98
CA THR A 42 3.99 5.00 -8.40
C THR A 42 4.63 4.28 -9.58
N THR A 43 5.81 3.74 -9.36
CA THR A 43 6.48 2.88 -10.34
C THR A 43 6.73 1.55 -9.66
N HIS A 44 6.41 0.48 -10.37
CA HIS A 44 6.72 -0.88 -9.95
C HIS A 44 7.58 -1.54 -11.02
N PHE A 45 8.57 -2.31 -10.58
CA PHE A 45 9.38 -3.13 -11.47
C PHE A 45 9.88 -4.37 -10.73
N VAL A 46 10.17 -5.40 -11.53
CA VAL A 46 10.74 -6.67 -11.07
C VAL A 46 12.03 -6.91 -11.84
N VAL A 47 13.09 -7.29 -11.12
CA VAL A 47 14.38 -7.68 -11.72
C VAL A 47 14.73 -9.08 -11.25
N VAL A 48 15.20 -9.92 -12.17
CA VAL A 48 15.79 -11.23 -11.88
C VAL A 48 17.18 -11.27 -12.48
N ASP A 49 18.19 -11.61 -11.68
CA ASP A 49 19.56 -11.74 -12.15
C ASP A 49 19.88 -13.15 -12.69
N LYS A 50 21.09 -13.32 -13.24
CA LYS A 50 21.55 -14.60 -13.80
C LYS A 50 21.73 -15.71 -12.75
N GLN A 51 21.85 -15.34 -11.47
CA GLN A 51 21.98 -16.27 -10.34
C GLN A 51 20.61 -16.66 -9.78
N GLY A 52 19.51 -16.13 -10.32
CA GLY A 52 18.16 -16.38 -9.86
C GLY A 52 17.75 -15.53 -8.66
N LYS A 53 18.46 -14.45 -8.34
CA LYS A 53 18.02 -13.50 -7.31
C LYS A 53 16.97 -12.57 -7.89
N MET A 54 15.87 -12.38 -7.17
CA MET A 54 14.77 -11.51 -7.56
C MET A 54 14.62 -10.32 -6.60
N THR A 55 14.24 -9.18 -7.16
CA THR A 55 13.63 -8.09 -6.39
C THR A 55 12.31 -7.66 -7.01
N SER A 56 11.30 -7.47 -6.17
CA SER A 56 10.01 -6.85 -6.49
C SER A 56 9.99 -5.49 -5.81
N THR A 57 10.08 -4.39 -6.57
CA THR A 57 10.30 -3.05 -6.02
C THR A 57 9.19 -2.10 -6.45
N THR A 58 8.59 -1.43 -5.46
CA THR A 58 7.62 -0.36 -5.66
C THR A 58 8.16 0.93 -5.07
N ASN A 59 8.26 1.98 -5.88
CA ASN A 59 8.74 3.29 -5.48
C ASN A 59 7.73 4.39 -5.81
N THR A 60 7.61 5.41 -4.96
CA THR A 60 6.59 6.46 -5.12
C THR A 60 7.01 7.78 -4.47
N LEU A 61 6.57 8.89 -5.06
CA LEU A 61 6.56 10.21 -4.41
C LEU A 61 5.20 10.53 -3.77
N SER A 62 4.30 9.55 -3.71
CA SER A 62 2.85 9.65 -3.50
C SER A 62 2.13 10.27 -4.70
N SER A 63 2.26 11.57 -4.93
CA SER A 63 1.73 12.24 -6.13
C SER A 63 2.75 12.26 -7.28
N PHE A 64 2.32 12.59 -8.52
CA PHE A 64 3.18 12.59 -9.71
C PHE A 64 4.53 13.32 -9.56
N PHE A 65 4.53 14.55 -9.05
CA PHE A 65 5.75 15.29 -8.67
C PHE A 65 5.91 15.40 -7.14
N GLY A 66 5.32 14.46 -6.40
CA GLY A 66 5.21 14.51 -4.96
C GLY A 66 4.55 15.80 -4.47
N SER A 67 5.24 16.52 -3.58
CA SER A 67 4.83 17.82 -3.08
C SER A 67 4.94 18.97 -4.10
N GLY A 68 5.50 18.73 -5.29
CA GLY A 68 5.83 19.75 -6.28
C GLY A 68 7.08 20.57 -5.92
N LYS A 69 7.69 20.34 -4.75
CA LYS A 69 8.92 21.02 -4.34
C LYS A 69 10.13 20.39 -5.02
N TYR A 70 10.79 21.17 -5.88
CA TYR A 70 12.04 20.82 -6.53
C TYR A 70 13.24 21.33 -5.74
N MET A 71 14.18 20.44 -5.44
CA MET A 71 15.41 20.76 -4.73
C MET A 71 16.51 21.17 -5.73
N LYS A 72 17.40 22.09 -5.34
CA LYS A 72 18.53 22.54 -6.18
C LYS A 72 19.43 21.39 -6.65
N GLN A 73 19.42 20.28 -5.91
CA GLN A 73 20.15 19.05 -6.16
C GLN A 73 19.54 18.17 -7.27
N GLY A 74 18.39 18.55 -7.85
CA GLY A 74 17.88 17.87 -9.04
C GLY A 74 16.75 16.87 -8.80
N PHE A 75 16.09 16.88 -7.64
CA PHE A 75 15.02 15.91 -7.33
C PHE A 75 13.78 16.58 -6.71
N TYR A 76 12.64 15.89 -6.84
CA TYR A 76 11.38 16.27 -6.23
C TYR A 76 11.21 15.64 -4.84
N MET A 77 10.59 16.36 -3.93
CA MET A 77 10.24 15.86 -2.60
C MET A 77 8.88 15.15 -2.61
N ASN A 78 8.80 13.98 -1.98
CA ASN A 78 7.53 13.26 -1.78
C ASN A 78 6.53 14.07 -0.92
N ASN A 79 5.27 13.67 -0.96
CA ASN A 79 4.22 14.18 -0.07
C ASN A 79 3.59 13.09 0.81
N SER A 80 4.32 12.02 1.13
CA SER A 80 3.73 10.83 1.78
C SER A 80 3.16 11.08 3.18
N LEU A 81 3.57 12.16 3.86
CA LEU A 81 3.00 12.56 5.14
C LEU A 81 1.49 12.86 5.08
N SER A 82 0.94 13.16 3.90
CA SER A 82 -0.51 13.33 3.72
C SER A 82 -1.30 12.04 3.95
N ASN A 83 -0.65 10.88 4.00
CA ASN A 83 -1.30 9.60 4.26
C ASN A 83 -1.63 9.37 5.75
N PHE A 84 -1.19 10.24 6.67
CA PHE A 84 -1.62 10.15 8.06
C PHE A 84 -3.13 10.41 8.19
N SER A 85 -3.75 9.75 9.17
CA SER A 85 -5.12 10.04 9.55
C SER A 85 -5.19 11.36 10.33
N ASN A 86 -6.25 12.13 10.11
CA ASN A 86 -6.58 13.29 10.93
C ASN A 86 -7.33 12.90 12.22
N ASN A 87 -7.76 11.64 12.37
CA ASN A 87 -8.43 11.14 13.56
C ASN A 87 -7.40 10.85 14.67
N PRO A 88 -7.45 11.56 15.83
CA PRO A 88 -6.51 11.36 16.93
C PRO A 88 -6.50 9.94 17.50
N ASN A 89 -7.61 9.21 17.38
CA ASN A 89 -7.76 7.84 17.85
C ASN A 89 -7.27 6.79 16.84
N SER A 90 -6.89 7.22 15.62
CA SER A 90 -6.40 6.30 14.61
C SER A 90 -4.99 5.79 14.95
N PRO A 91 -4.71 4.49 14.80
CA PRO A 91 -3.35 3.97 14.82
C PRO A 91 -2.42 4.65 13.80
N ASN A 92 -2.98 5.27 12.75
CA ASN A 92 -2.26 6.04 11.74
C ASN A 92 -2.34 7.56 11.97
N PHE A 93 -2.62 8.05 13.19
CA PHE A 93 -2.47 9.47 13.51
C PHE A 93 -0.99 9.89 13.43
N HIS A 94 -0.72 11.14 13.07
CA HIS A 94 0.66 11.65 12.90
C HIS A 94 1.45 11.65 14.23
N GLY A 95 2.78 11.54 14.14
CA GLY A 95 3.65 11.54 15.31
C GLY A 95 5.11 11.77 14.95
N LYS A 96 5.90 12.27 15.92
CA LYS A 96 7.34 12.50 15.72
C LYS A 96 8.03 11.17 15.41
N HIS A 97 8.85 11.15 14.36
CA HIS A 97 9.55 9.95 13.86
C HIS A 97 8.64 8.78 13.44
N LYS A 98 7.32 9.02 13.29
CA LYS A 98 6.38 8.03 12.79
C LYS A 98 6.38 8.06 11.26
N ILE A 99 6.20 6.90 10.66
CA ILE A 99 6.05 6.73 9.21
C ILE A 99 4.55 6.56 8.94
N PRO A 100 3.97 7.28 7.95
CA PRO A 100 2.57 7.12 7.60
C PRO A 100 2.31 5.78 6.90
N ARG A 101 1.06 5.33 6.92
CA ARG A 101 0.64 4.15 6.16
C ARG A 101 1.01 4.29 4.67
N SER A 102 1.58 3.23 4.12
CA SER A 102 1.81 3.07 2.68
C SER A 102 0.75 2.15 2.09
N TYR A 103 0.42 2.37 0.82
CA TYR A 103 -0.40 1.45 0.01
C TYR A 103 0.44 0.54 -0.89
N THR A 104 1.76 0.72 -0.90
CA THR A 104 2.66 -0.12 -1.70
C THR A 104 2.63 -1.56 -1.19
N ALA A 105 2.35 -2.51 -2.07
CA ALA A 105 2.41 -3.94 -1.78
C ALA A 105 3.30 -4.67 -2.83
N PRO A 106 4.63 -4.42 -2.83
CA PRO A 106 5.54 -5.26 -3.61
C PRO A 106 5.53 -6.67 -3.02
N SER A 107 5.19 -7.65 -3.84
CA SER A 107 5.01 -9.03 -3.40
C SER A 107 5.87 -9.98 -4.22
N ILE A 108 6.31 -11.06 -3.57
CA ILE A 108 6.95 -12.21 -4.21
C ILE A 108 6.14 -13.44 -3.83
N VAL A 109 5.62 -14.12 -4.83
CA VAL A 109 4.95 -15.42 -4.69
C VAL A 109 6.01 -16.51 -4.83
N VAL A 110 6.03 -17.45 -3.88
CA VAL A 110 6.98 -18.57 -3.85
C VAL A 110 6.20 -19.88 -3.93
N GLY A 111 6.47 -20.68 -4.96
CA GLY A 111 5.98 -22.05 -5.11
C GLY A 111 7.05 -23.09 -4.84
N SER A 112 6.78 -24.36 -5.15
CA SER A 112 7.76 -25.45 -5.01
C SER A 112 8.99 -25.25 -5.89
N ASP A 113 8.76 -24.87 -7.16
CA ASP A 113 9.80 -24.80 -8.19
C ASP A 113 9.77 -23.48 -8.97
N TYR A 114 9.05 -22.47 -8.45
CA TYR A 114 8.93 -21.16 -9.09
C TYR A 114 8.88 -20.03 -8.08
N TYR A 115 9.24 -18.83 -8.54
CA TYR A 115 8.98 -17.58 -7.84
C TYR A 115 8.54 -16.52 -8.85
N MET A 116 7.64 -15.63 -8.40
CA MET A 116 7.08 -14.56 -9.23
C MET A 116 7.02 -13.26 -8.43
N GLY A 117 7.60 -12.20 -8.97
CA GLY A 117 7.44 -10.85 -8.44
C GLY A 117 6.19 -10.21 -9.02
N ILE A 118 5.37 -9.60 -8.17
CA ILE A 118 4.15 -8.89 -8.57
C ILE A 118 3.99 -7.59 -7.79
N GLY A 119 3.39 -6.60 -8.43
CA GLY A 119 2.99 -5.34 -7.85
C GLY A 119 2.42 -4.43 -8.94
N THR A 120 1.75 -3.36 -8.50
CA THR A 120 1.16 -2.37 -9.40
C THR A 120 1.33 -0.97 -8.80
N PRO A 121 1.41 0.08 -9.62
CA PRO A 121 1.10 1.44 -9.15
C PRO A 121 -0.41 1.61 -8.92
N GLY A 122 -0.80 2.68 -8.21
CA GLY A 122 -2.22 3.04 -8.08
C GLY A 122 -2.69 3.56 -6.72
N GLY A 123 -1.79 3.89 -5.79
CA GLY A 123 -2.19 4.41 -4.48
C GLY A 123 -3.07 3.41 -3.72
N ASN A 124 -4.24 3.84 -3.24
CA ASN A 124 -5.19 3.00 -2.51
C ASN A 124 -5.79 1.85 -3.34
N LYS A 125 -5.56 1.79 -4.65
CA LYS A 125 -6.01 0.71 -5.56
C LYS A 125 -5.01 -0.44 -5.67
N ILE A 126 -3.86 -0.34 -4.99
CA ILE A 126 -2.81 -1.37 -5.04
C ILE A 126 -3.19 -2.63 -4.23
N PRO A 127 -3.66 -2.52 -2.96
CA PRO A 127 -4.13 -3.68 -2.20
C PRO A 127 -5.47 -4.18 -2.73
#